data_AF-A0A0A2BGU2-F1
#
_entry.id   AF-A0A0A2BGU2-F1
#
_cell.length_a   1.000
_cell.length_b   1.000
_cell.length_c   1.000
_cell.angle_alpha   90.00
_cell.angle_beta   90.00
_cell.angle_gamma   90.00
#
_symmetry.space_group_name_H-M   'P 1'
#
loop_
_entity.id
_entity.type
_entity.pdbx_description
1 polymer ?
#
loop_
_entity_poly.entity_id
_entity_poly.type
_entity_poly.pdbx_seq_one_letter_code
_entity_poly.pdbx_strand_id
1 'polypeptide(L)'
;MPIEGPLNLEDIEKIDLVEASSLDKHYLRLMAHCLASFKLMYQETPRKGFPSEDVRLEWCMNQDVLKNQPEFIPVLMKQFASAESYLENVAASYRVLPLELTLDHLISYSLNPSL
;
A
#
# COMPACT_ATOMS: atom_id res chain seq x y z
N MET A 1 -20.77 -5.72 -5.70
CA MET A 1 -20.22 -4.36 -5.90
C MET A 1 -18.78 -4.54 -6.31
N PRO A 2 -18.26 -3.92 -7.38
CA PRO A 2 -16.82 -3.90 -7.57
C PRO A 2 -16.24 -3.21 -6.34
N ILE A 3 -15.20 -3.79 -5.76
CA ILE A 3 -14.44 -3.13 -4.71
C ILE A 3 -13.65 -2.04 -5.45
N GLU A 4 -14.22 -0.84 -5.54
CA GLU A 4 -13.57 0.31 -6.15
C GLU A 4 -12.44 0.75 -5.22
N GLY A 5 -11.23 0.28 -5.53
CA GLY A 5 -10.02 0.62 -4.80
C GLY A 5 -8.77 0.12 -5.51
N PRO A 6 -7.58 0.51 -5.03
CA PRO A 6 -6.29 0.08 -5.56
C PRO A 6 -6.04 -1.44 -5.54
N LEU A 7 -6.76 -2.19 -4.69
CA LEU A 7 -6.69 -3.65 -4.64
C LEU A 7 -7.85 -4.27 -5.43
N ASN A 8 -7.52 -5.25 -6.26
CA ASN A 8 -8.51 -6.05 -6.95
C ASN A 8 -9.08 -7.15 -6.02
N LEU A 9 -10.13 -7.83 -6.48
CA LEU A 9 -10.77 -8.90 -5.69
C LEU A 9 -9.84 -10.09 -5.42
N GLU A 10 -8.99 -10.45 -6.37
CA GLU A 10 -8.04 -11.56 -6.25
C GLU A 10 -7.03 -11.32 -5.12
N ASP A 11 -6.49 -10.10 -5.01
CA ASP A 11 -5.59 -9.70 -3.93
C ASP A 11 -6.27 -9.77 -2.56
N ILE A 12 -7.54 -9.37 -2.49
CA ILE A 12 -8.33 -9.40 -1.24
C ILE A 12 -8.61 -10.83 -0.80
N GLU A 13 -9.03 -11.69 -1.73
CA GLU A 13 -9.26 -13.12 -1.49
C GLU A 13 -7.97 -13.81 -1.05
N LYS A 14 -6.84 -13.48 -1.70
CA LYS A 14 -5.54 -14.01 -1.34
C LYS A 14 -5.13 -13.65 0.10
N ILE A 15 -5.40 -12.42 0.54
CA ILE A 15 -5.16 -12.02 1.94
C ILE A 15 -6.11 -12.74 2.91
N ASP A 16 -7.37 -12.95 2.53
CA ASP A 16 -8.33 -13.67 3.39
C ASP A 16 -7.96 -15.13 3.64
N LEU A 17 -7.28 -15.76 2.69
CA LEU A 17 -6.80 -17.13 2.80
C LEU A 17 -5.53 -17.28 3.66
N VAL A 18 -4.88 -16.19 4.06
CA VAL A 18 -3.70 -16.25 4.92
C VAL A 18 -4.09 -16.81 6.30
N GLU A 19 -3.33 -17.76 6.83
CA GLU A 19 -3.50 -18.28 8.19
C GLU A 19 -2.91 -17.29 9.21
N ALA A 20 -3.59 -16.18 9.44
CA ALA A 20 -3.19 -15.12 10.36
C ALA A 20 -4.40 -14.56 11.14
N SER A 21 -4.14 -13.76 12.18
CA SER A 21 -5.23 -13.12 12.93
C SER A 21 -6.00 -12.13 12.04
N SER A 22 -7.26 -11.85 12.39
CA SER A 22 -8.05 -10.83 11.68
C SER A 22 -7.36 -9.45 11.67
N LEU A 23 -6.61 -9.14 12.74
CA LEU A 23 -5.85 -7.90 12.83
C LEU A 23 -4.69 -7.88 11.83
N ASP A 24 -3.93 -8.98 11.72
CA ASP A 24 -2.82 -9.07 10.79
C ASP A 24 -3.29 -9.01 9.33
N LYS A 25 -4.42 -9.68 9.01
CA LYS A 25 -5.06 -9.57 7.69
C LYS A 25 -5.50 -8.15 7.37
N HIS A 26 -6.04 -7.44 8.37
CA HIS A 26 -6.42 -6.04 8.19
C HIS A 26 -5.20 -5.16 7.91
N TYR A 27 -4.11 -5.36 8.66
CA TYR A 27 -2.85 -4.65 8.45
C TYR A 27 -2.26 -4.95 7.07
N LEU A 28 -2.24 -6.23 6.65
CA LEU A 28 -1.81 -6.65 5.32
C LEU A 28 -2.61 -5.96 4.20
N ARG A 29 -3.94 -5.91 4.33
CA ARG A 29 -4.81 -5.17 3.39
C ARG A 29 -4.45 -3.71 3.31
N LEU A 30 -4.22 -3.06 4.44
CA LEU A 30 -3.85 -1.65 4.48
C LEU A 30 -2.50 -1.41 3.79
N MET A 31 -1.49 -2.22 4.08
CA MET A 31 -0.17 -2.10 3.46
C MET A 31 -0.20 -2.39 1.96
N ALA A 32 -0.94 -3.43 1.54
CA ALA A 32 -1.13 -3.75 0.13
C ALA A 32 -1.86 -2.62 -0.61
N HIS A 33 -2.87 -2.03 0.01
CA HIS A 33 -3.59 -0.88 -0.53
C HIS A 33 -2.67 0.34 -0.68
N CYS A 34 -1.87 0.66 0.34
CA CYS A 34 -0.90 1.77 0.25
C CYS A 34 0.14 1.53 -0.85
N LEU A 35 0.67 0.32 -0.97
CA LEU A 35 1.62 -0.05 -2.03
C LEU A 35 0.99 0.12 -3.43
N ALA A 36 -0.25 -0.34 -3.62
CA ALA A 36 -0.97 -0.18 -4.87
C ALA A 36 -1.23 1.30 -5.20
N SER A 37 -1.61 2.12 -4.21
CA SER A 37 -1.74 3.57 -4.37
C SER A 37 -0.42 4.23 -4.79
N PHE A 38 0.70 3.86 -4.17
CA PHE A 38 2.01 4.38 -4.56
C PHE A 38 2.39 4.03 -6.00
N LYS A 39 2.04 2.81 -6.46
CA LYS A 39 2.24 2.41 -7.85
C LYS A 39 1.38 3.24 -8.82
N LEU A 40 0.14 3.52 -8.45
CA LEU A 40 -0.76 4.35 -9.26
C LEU A 40 -0.32 5.83 -9.35
N MET A 41 0.42 6.33 -8.36
CA MET A 41 0.97 7.70 -8.40
C MET A 41 2.07 7.90 -9.45
N TYR A 42 2.67 6.81 -9.96
CA TYR A 42 3.83 6.85 -10.84
C TYR A 42 3.62 6.22 -12.21
N GLN A 43 2.37 6.18 -12.70
CA GLN A 43 1.91 5.46 -13.90
C GLN A 43 2.81 5.54 -15.16
N GLU A 44 3.72 6.49 -15.30
CA GLU A 44 4.51 6.70 -16.52
C GLU A 44 6.04 6.80 -16.37
N THR A 45 6.65 6.43 -15.24
CA THR A 45 8.13 6.45 -15.18
C THR A 45 8.71 5.36 -14.29
N PRO A 46 9.79 4.66 -14.70
CA PRO A 46 10.55 3.83 -13.78
C PRO A 46 11.11 4.72 -12.66
N ARG A 47 10.64 4.50 -11.43
CA ARG A 47 11.10 5.20 -10.22
C ARG A 47 11.72 4.20 -9.26
N LYS A 48 12.77 4.64 -8.58
CA LYS A 48 13.58 3.82 -7.67
C LYS A 48 13.05 3.80 -6.22
N GLY A 49 12.00 4.58 -5.91
CA GLY A 49 11.50 4.75 -4.55
C GLY A 49 10.05 5.23 -4.52
N PHE A 50 9.52 5.48 -3.32
CA PHE A 50 8.14 5.91 -3.11
C PHE A 50 7.88 7.37 -3.52
N PRO A 51 6.60 7.71 -3.83
CA PRO A 51 6.15 9.08 -4.07
C PRO A 51 6.62 10.06 -3.02
N SER A 52 7.08 11.25 -3.39
CA SER A 52 7.32 12.31 -2.39
C SER A 52 6.01 12.71 -1.71
N GLU A 53 6.09 13.37 -0.55
CA GLU A 53 4.90 13.85 0.16
C GLU A 53 4.02 14.74 -0.73
N ASP A 54 4.63 15.67 -1.49
CA ASP A 54 3.90 16.55 -2.43
C ASP A 54 3.12 15.76 -3.48
N VAL A 55 3.73 14.71 -4.07
CA VAL A 55 3.08 13.86 -5.06
C VAL A 55 1.91 13.08 -4.45
N ARG A 56 2.07 12.57 -3.22
CA ARG A 56 0.98 11.88 -2.51
C ARG A 56 -0.18 12.82 -2.23
N LEU A 57 0.11 14.04 -1.78
CA LEU A 57 -0.89 15.05 -1.47
C LEU A 57 -1.66 15.44 -2.74
N GLU A 58 -0.95 15.75 -3.82
CA GLU A 58 -1.56 16.05 -5.12
C GLU A 58 -2.46 14.91 -5.60
N TRP A 59 -1.98 13.67 -5.52
CA TRP A 59 -2.78 12.50 -5.90
C TRP A 59 -4.06 12.38 -5.06
N CYS A 60 -3.98 12.59 -3.73
CA CYS A 60 -5.14 12.57 -2.84
C CYS A 60 -6.16 13.65 -3.19
N MET A 61 -5.71 14.88 -3.46
CA MET A 61 -6.59 15.98 -3.83
C MET A 61 -7.30 15.75 -5.17
N ASN A 62 -6.70 14.92 -6.04
CA ASN A 62 -7.25 14.55 -7.33
C ASN A 62 -8.15 13.30 -7.31
N GLN A 63 -8.28 12.58 -6.18
CA GLN A 63 -9.17 11.43 -6.09
C GLN A 63 -10.64 11.86 -5.91
N ASP A 64 -11.51 11.41 -6.82
CA ASP A 64 -12.95 11.69 -6.74
C ASP A 64 -13.59 11.24 -5.43
N VAL A 65 -13.16 10.08 -4.90
CA VAL A 65 -13.70 9.51 -3.66
C VAL A 65 -13.39 10.36 -2.43
N LEU A 66 -12.35 11.20 -2.50
CA LEU A 66 -11.91 12.07 -1.40
C LEU A 66 -12.49 13.49 -1.49
N LYS A 67 -13.12 13.87 -2.62
CA LYS A 67 -13.70 15.22 -2.81
C LYS A 67 -14.70 15.62 -1.72
N ASN A 68 -15.45 14.65 -1.20
CA ASN A 68 -16.45 14.87 -0.16
C ASN A 68 -15.94 14.60 1.26
N GLN A 69 -14.63 14.30 1.42
CA GLN A 69 -14.00 13.96 2.70
C GLN A 69 -12.62 14.64 2.85
N PRO A 70 -12.53 15.98 2.70
CA PRO A 70 -11.23 16.68 2.77
C PRO A 70 -10.52 16.50 4.12
N GLU A 71 -11.26 16.31 5.20
CA GLU A 71 -10.74 16.03 6.55
C GLU A 71 -10.06 14.66 6.67
N PHE A 72 -10.34 13.74 5.73
CA PHE A 72 -9.70 12.43 5.70
C PHE A 72 -8.31 12.48 5.06
N ILE A 73 -8.02 13.48 4.21
CA ILE A 73 -6.73 13.60 3.51
C ILE A 73 -5.54 13.61 4.50
N PRO A 74 -5.54 14.40 5.60
CA PRO A 74 -4.45 14.34 6.58
C PRO A 74 -4.29 12.96 7.25
N VAL A 75 -5.38 12.22 7.44
CA VAL A 75 -5.34 10.86 8.00
C VAL A 75 -4.71 9.91 7.01
N LEU A 76 -5.13 9.94 5.75
CA LEU A 76 -4.58 9.11 4.68
C LEU A 76 -3.09 9.41 4.46
N MET A 77 -2.67 10.68 4.49
CA MET A 77 -1.26 11.07 4.39
C MET A 77 -0.40 10.47 5.52
N LYS A 78 -0.92 10.43 6.75
CA LYS A 78 -0.24 9.75 7.87
C LYS A 78 -0.13 8.24 7.66
N GLN A 79 -1.17 7.62 7.08
CA GLN A 79 -1.13 6.20 6.73
C GLN A 79 -0.08 5.94 5.64
N PHE A 80 0.02 6.80 4.62
CA PHE A 80 1.06 6.68 3.61
C PHE A 80 2.46 6.83 4.19
N ALA A 81 2.72 7.82 5.06
CA ALA A 81 4.03 7.96 5.68
C ALA A 81 4.41 6.71 6.50
N SER A 82 3.46 6.17 7.26
CA SER A 82 3.69 4.95 8.06
C SER A 82 3.92 3.72 7.17
N ALA A 83 3.15 3.60 6.09
CA ALA A 83 3.27 2.50 5.13
C ALA A 83 4.59 2.57 4.35
N GLU A 84 5.03 3.76 3.95
CA GLU A 84 6.32 3.97 3.28
C GLU A 84 7.46 3.36 4.11
N SER A 85 7.59 3.76 5.38
CA SER A 85 8.65 3.25 6.26
C SER A 85 8.56 1.73 6.46
N TYR A 86 7.36 1.17 6.60
CA TYR A 86 7.18 -0.27 6.68
C TYR A 86 7.64 -0.97 5.40
N LEU A 87 7.15 -0.51 4.24
CA LEU A 87 7.43 -1.11 2.96
C LEU A 87 8.90 -0.95 2.54
N GLU A 88 9.58 0.12 2.94
CA GLU A 88 11.03 0.26 2.76
C GLU A 88 11.79 -0.87 3.47
N ASN A 89 11.40 -1.21 4.70
CA ASN A 89 11.99 -2.33 5.42
C ASN A 89 11.72 -3.67 4.73
N VAL A 90 10.48 -3.89 4.25
CA VAL A 90 10.15 -5.10 3.50
C VAL A 90 11.00 -5.20 2.23
N ALA A 91 11.08 -4.12 1.46
CA ALA A 91 11.87 -4.07 0.22
C ALA A 91 13.36 -4.37 0.49
N ALA A 92 13.91 -3.85 1.59
CA ALA A 92 15.27 -4.12 2.02
C ALA A 92 15.50 -5.60 2.34
N SER A 93 14.59 -6.26 3.08
CA SER A 93 14.67 -7.69 3.39
C SER A 93 14.69 -8.57 2.13
N TYR A 94 13.96 -8.19 1.09
CA TYR A 94 13.95 -8.92 -0.19
C TYR A 94 14.97 -8.40 -1.23
N ARG A 95 15.70 -7.32 -0.92
CA ARG A 95 16.66 -6.66 -1.83
C ARG A 95 16.05 -6.25 -3.17
N VAL A 96 14.82 -5.79 -3.15
CA VAL A 96 14.08 -5.26 -4.32
C VAL A 96 13.88 -3.76 -4.18
N LEU A 97 13.54 -3.07 -5.28
CA LEU A 97 13.11 -1.67 -5.18
C LEU A 97 11.74 -1.58 -4.49
N PRO A 98 11.43 -0.48 -3.79
CA PRO A 98 10.20 -0.40 -2.99
C PRO A 98 8.91 -0.60 -3.79
N LEU A 99 8.86 -0.12 -5.04
CA LEU A 99 7.71 -0.31 -5.92
C LEU A 99 7.72 -1.66 -6.67
N GLU A 100 8.77 -2.47 -6.55
CA GLU A 100 8.80 -3.84 -7.06
C GLU A 100 8.19 -4.84 -6.07
N LEU A 101 7.88 -4.41 -4.85
CA LEU A 101 7.16 -5.21 -3.88
C LEU A 101 5.85 -5.76 -4.47
N THR A 102 5.51 -6.97 -4.06
CA THR A 102 4.30 -7.69 -4.49
C THR A 102 3.52 -8.07 -3.24
N LEU A 103 2.26 -8.45 -3.42
CA LEU A 103 1.47 -8.96 -2.31
C LEU A 103 2.12 -10.18 -1.62
N ASP A 104 2.80 -11.04 -2.39
CA ASP A 104 3.51 -12.20 -1.84
C ASP A 104 4.69 -11.82 -0.94
N HIS A 105 5.41 -10.74 -1.27
CA HIS A 105 6.45 -10.21 -0.38
C HIS A 105 5.86 -9.75 0.96
N LEU A 106 4.71 -9.05 0.92
CA LEU A 106 4.04 -8.56 2.13
C LEU A 106 3.53 -9.71 3.02
N ILE A 107 2.85 -10.69 2.42
CA ILE A 107 2.36 -11.88 3.13
C ILE A 107 3.51 -12.66 3.75
N SER A 108 4.57 -12.91 2.97
CA SER A 108 5.72 -13.67 3.45
C SER A 108 6.43 -12.96 4.60
N TYR A 109 6.54 -11.63 4.53
CA TYR A 109 7.16 -10.82 5.58
C TYR A 109 6.30 -10.74 6.85
N SER A 110 4.97 -10.63 6.73
CA SER A 110 4.10 -10.59 7.93
C SER A 110 4.11 -11.92 8.69
N LEU A 111 4.25 -13.03 7.98
CA LEU A 111 4.32 -14.36 8.59
C LEU A 111 5.70 -14.65 9.17
N ASN A 112 6.77 -14.05 8.63
CA ASN A 112 8.14 -14.25 9.07
C ASN A 112 8.92 -12.92 9.11
N PRO A 113 8.65 -12.05 10.11
CA PRO A 113 9.28 -10.73 10.20
C PRO A 113 10.78 -10.77 10.55
N SER A 114 11.39 -11.95 10.66
CA SER A 114 12.82 -12.15 10.96
C SER A 114 13.71 -12.22 9.71
N LEU A 115 13.16 -11.99 8.52
CA LEU A 115 13.90 -11.93 7.24
C LEU A 115 14.61 -10.59 7.02
#